data_AF-A0A8B5ZLM6-F1
#
_entry.id   AF-A0A8B5ZLM6-F1
#
_cell.length_a   1.000
_cell.length_b   1.000
_cell.length_c   1.000
_cell.angle_alpha   90.00
_cell.angle_beta   90.00
_cell.angle_gamma   90.00
#
_symmetry.space_group_name_H-M   'P 1'
#
loop_
_entity.id
_entity.type
_entity.pdbx_description
1 polymer ?
#
loop_
_entity_poly.entity_id
_entity_poly.type
_entity_poly.pdbx_seq_one_letter_code
_entity_poly.pdbx_strand_id
1 'polypeptide(L)'
;MKQNYEQLSNFISLNRSFFEDALLPEINAGSKQYSWESSFWSMGGASSGVFATNLAQINFVQIQANKTIGLFKDDEEKLDIIDINPVFSEFIKAYCVSLFRDRAVSGTVVVNTNIFLKRVYIRMLMRGIEPHPVNITSEILQEAVDLCAQSRTGKSRDINAADDYIRANQIAKELNYLGITQTELDIEKKQTSISANYTQQAKNEKKKESQTNDSKEKNLSIQTFLNIVALRSLVQNDGEKIVLNFVLLLMVTGFRSTEGATIQYDNFKVVEISDPHTKDAMEKRGLPTYFVGLKYRGEKKAGIRTHWFEPMAVDLVDEIVVDTICLNEKLRRQVEHIRANDFKSLLPYTWGTNDNIGLLSYVLTSRTSN
;
A
#
# COMPACT_ATOMS: atom_id res chain seq x y z
N MET A 1 -26.80 -27.62 -6.67
CA MET A 1 -27.66 -26.64 -7.39
C MET A 1 -28.49 -25.79 -6.44
N LYS A 2 -29.61 -26.24 -5.84
CA LYS A 2 -30.45 -25.33 -4.99
C LYS A 2 -29.68 -24.60 -3.88
N GLN A 3 -28.76 -25.28 -3.21
CA GLN A 3 -27.95 -24.68 -2.14
C GLN A 3 -27.07 -23.52 -2.62
N ASN A 4 -26.45 -23.61 -3.81
CA ASN A 4 -25.56 -22.56 -4.33
C ASN A 4 -26.32 -21.25 -4.64
N TYR A 5 -27.52 -21.37 -5.22
CA TYR A 5 -28.38 -20.22 -5.48
C TYR A 5 -28.87 -19.58 -4.17
N GLU A 6 -29.16 -20.40 -3.15
CA GLU A 6 -29.51 -19.91 -1.81
C GLU A 6 -28.33 -19.20 -1.14
N GLN A 7 -27.11 -19.76 -1.22
CA GLN A 7 -25.90 -19.09 -0.71
C GLN A 7 -25.65 -17.76 -1.42
N LEU A 8 -25.82 -17.70 -2.74
CA LEU A 8 -25.74 -16.46 -3.49
C LEU A 8 -26.77 -15.44 -3.01
N SER A 9 -28.03 -15.86 -2.87
CA SER A 9 -29.11 -14.98 -2.38
C SER A 9 -28.82 -14.47 -0.97
N ASN A 10 -28.36 -15.33 -0.07
CA ASN A 10 -27.99 -14.96 1.30
C ASN A 10 -26.82 -13.98 1.31
N PHE A 11 -25.80 -14.22 0.48
CA PHE A 11 -24.67 -13.31 0.33
C PHE A 11 -25.09 -11.93 -0.15
N ILE A 12 -25.95 -11.86 -1.17
CA ILE A 12 -26.47 -10.58 -1.70
C ILE A 12 -27.28 -9.87 -0.62
N SER A 13 -28.25 -10.53 0.00
CA SER A 13 -29.12 -9.94 1.03
C SER A 13 -28.32 -9.43 2.23
N LEU A 14 -27.33 -10.20 2.69
CA LEU A 14 -26.47 -9.82 3.82
C LEU A 14 -25.64 -8.58 3.50
N ASN A 15 -25.05 -8.49 2.31
CA ASN A 15 -24.27 -7.31 1.92
C ASN A 15 -25.17 -6.11 1.60
N ARG A 16 -26.40 -6.33 1.13
CA ARG A 16 -27.39 -5.27 0.95
C ARG A 16 -27.75 -4.62 2.29
N SER A 17 -28.16 -5.42 3.28
CA SER A 17 -28.45 -4.90 4.63
C SER A 17 -27.22 -4.23 5.24
N PHE A 18 -26.03 -4.84 5.16
CA PHE A 18 -24.81 -4.18 5.66
C PHE A 18 -24.53 -2.83 4.98
N PHE A 19 -24.73 -2.74 3.67
CA PHE A 19 -24.58 -1.47 2.96
C PHE A 19 -25.58 -0.43 3.45
N GLU A 20 -26.86 -0.78 3.51
CA GLU A 20 -27.95 0.13 3.89
C GLU A 20 -27.86 0.59 5.35
N ASP A 21 -27.56 -0.34 6.26
CA ASP A 21 -27.59 -0.09 7.70
C ASP A 21 -26.28 0.53 8.21
N ALA A 22 -25.13 0.05 7.72
CA ALA A 22 -23.82 0.43 8.27
C ALA A 22 -23.06 1.45 7.42
N LEU A 23 -23.08 1.32 6.09
CA LEU A 23 -22.24 2.16 5.21
C LEU A 23 -22.98 3.39 4.71
N LEU A 24 -24.25 3.24 4.35
CA LEU A 24 -25.03 4.26 3.66
C LEU A 24 -25.21 5.55 4.47
N PRO A 25 -25.45 5.53 5.79
CA PRO A 25 -25.56 6.76 6.59
C PRO A 25 -24.32 7.64 6.48
N GLU A 26 -23.12 7.05 6.52
CA GLU A 26 -21.86 7.80 6.39
C GLU A 26 -21.58 8.24 4.95
N ILE A 27 -21.91 7.40 3.97
CA ILE A 27 -21.76 7.73 2.54
C ILE A 27 -22.67 8.90 2.14
N ASN A 28 -23.90 8.93 2.66
CA ASN A 28 -24.89 9.95 2.33
C ASN A 28 -24.78 11.23 3.19
N ALA A 29 -23.89 11.26 4.18
CA ALA A 29 -23.50 12.49 4.85
C ALA A 29 -22.76 13.49 3.93
N GLY A 30 -22.27 13.01 2.78
CA GLY A 30 -21.63 13.82 1.76
C GLY A 30 -22.62 14.51 0.81
N SER A 31 -22.09 15.20 -0.20
CA SER A 31 -22.91 15.94 -1.17
C SER A 31 -23.65 15.06 -2.17
N LYS A 32 -23.21 13.80 -2.35
CA LYS A 32 -23.83 12.82 -3.25
C LYS A 32 -24.66 11.83 -2.45
N GLN A 33 -25.85 11.55 -2.94
CA GLN A 33 -26.79 10.61 -2.33
C GLN A 33 -26.79 9.31 -3.13
N TYR A 34 -26.71 8.20 -2.43
CA TYR A 34 -26.72 6.85 -2.97
C TYR A 34 -27.82 6.01 -2.33
N SER A 35 -28.10 4.89 -2.96
CA SER A 35 -28.98 3.82 -2.47
C SER A 35 -28.44 2.49 -2.99
N TRP A 36 -28.97 1.37 -2.48
CA TRP A 36 -28.65 0.08 -3.05
C TRP A 36 -28.99 0.02 -4.55
N GLU A 37 -30.10 0.63 -4.98
CA GLU A 37 -30.54 0.65 -6.38
C GLU A 37 -29.71 1.57 -7.29
N SER A 38 -28.75 2.32 -6.75
CA SER A 38 -27.89 3.20 -7.55
C SER A 38 -27.08 2.39 -8.56
N SER A 39 -27.25 2.67 -9.86
CA SER A 39 -26.53 2.00 -10.95
C SER A 39 -25.05 2.36 -11.01
N PHE A 40 -24.66 3.44 -10.33
CA PHE A 40 -23.32 3.99 -10.35
C PHE A 40 -22.88 4.55 -9.00
N TRP A 41 -21.63 4.31 -8.62
CA TRP A 41 -20.98 4.89 -7.44
C TRP A 41 -19.75 5.72 -7.82
N SER A 42 -19.60 6.88 -7.16
CA SER A 42 -18.44 7.76 -7.30
C SER A 42 -17.76 7.92 -5.95
N MET A 43 -16.48 7.56 -5.91
CA MET A 43 -15.62 7.67 -4.74
C MET A 43 -14.63 8.82 -4.91
N GLY A 44 -14.17 9.34 -3.78
CA GLY A 44 -13.20 10.42 -3.67
C GLY A 44 -13.75 11.83 -3.93
N GLY A 45 -12.86 12.81 -3.92
CA GLY A 45 -13.26 14.23 -3.97
C GLY A 45 -14.06 14.61 -2.72
N ALA A 46 -15.29 15.10 -2.91
CA ALA A 46 -16.20 15.50 -1.84
C ALA A 46 -17.08 14.36 -1.29
N SER A 47 -16.78 13.09 -1.62
CA SER A 47 -17.46 11.92 -1.04
C SER A 47 -17.10 11.72 0.44
N SER A 48 -17.98 11.11 1.21
CA SER A 48 -17.83 10.86 2.65
C SER A 48 -17.79 9.36 2.99
N GLY A 49 -17.60 9.04 4.28
CA GLY A 49 -17.58 7.66 4.79
C GLY A 49 -16.52 6.79 4.10
N VAL A 50 -16.87 5.53 3.84
CA VAL A 50 -16.00 4.60 3.09
C VAL A 50 -15.74 5.03 1.64
N PHE A 51 -16.49 5.98 1.09
CA PHE A 51 -16.24 6.55 -0.25
C PHE A 51 -15.27 7.73 -0.23
N ALA A 52 -14.85 8.23 0.95
CA ALA A 52 -13.83 9.25 1.11
C ALA A 52 -12.41 8.70 0.86
N THR A 53 -12.14 8.29 -0.37
CA THR A 53 -10.91 7.62 -0.82
C THR A 53 -10.39 8.24 -2.12
N ASN A 54 -9.48 7.57 -2.84
CA ASN A 54 -9.03 8.06 -4.14
C ASN A 54 -10.17 8.07 -5.17
N LEU A 55 -10.04 8.92 -6.19
CA LEU A 55 -11.05 9.03 -7.26
C LEU A 55 -11.27 7.67 -7.92
N ALA A 56 -12.52 7.23 -7.92
CA ALA A 56 -12.95 5.97 -8.52
C ALA A 56 -14.42 6.06 -8.94
N GLN A 57 -14.75 5.43 -10.06
CA GLN A 57 -16.07 5.45 -10.67
C GLN A 57 -16.46 4.04 -11.06
N ILE A 58 -17.65 3.61 -10.62
CA ILE A 58 -18.09 2.22 -10.72
C ILE A 58 -19.50 2.21 -11.29
N ASN A 59 -19.67 1.65 -12.48
CA ASN A 59 -20.98 1.35 -13.07
C ASN A 59 -21.29 -0.14 -12.82
N PHE A 60 -22.48 -0.49 -12.36
CA PHE A 60 -22.89 -1.88 -12.10
C PHE A 60 -23.76 -2.50 -13.19
N VAL A 61 -24.37 -1.68 -14.04
CA VAL A 61 -25.35 -2.11 -15.05
C VAL A 61 -24.74 -2.35 -16.42
N GLN A 62 -23.60 -1.71 -16.73
CA GLN A 62 -23.02 -1.71 -18.06
C GLN A 62 -21.49 -1.85 -18.05
N ILE A 63 -20.97 -2.51 -19.08
CA ILE A 63 -19.55 -2.58 -19.40
C ILE A 63 -19.28 -1.70 -20.63
N GLN A 64 -18.43 -0.69 -20.48
CA GLN A 64 -17.90 0.11 -21.59
C GLN A 64 -16.68 -0.63 -22.14
N ALA A 65 -16.95 -1.62 -22.99
CA ALA A 65 -15.97 -2.61 -23.42
C ALA A 65 -14.91 -2.01 -24.36
N ASN A 66 -15.27 -1.00 -25.15
CA ASN A 66 -14.34 -0.19 -25.93
C ASN A 66 -13.29 0.57 -25.08
N LYS A 67 -13.57 0.84 -23.80
CA LYS A 67 -12.67 1.54 -22.86
C LYS A 67 -11.88 0.59 -21.97
N THR A 68 -12.08 -0.72 -22.10
CA THR A 68 -11.51 -1.71 -21.19
C THR A 68 -10.65 -2.70 -21.97
N ILE A 69 -9.33 -2.64 -21.76
CA ILE A 69 -8.36 -3.49 -22.46
C ILE A 69 -8.39 -4.91 -21.89
N GLY A 70 -8.18 -5.95 -22.72
CA GLY A 70 -8.05 -7.35 -22.29
C GLY A 70 -9.37 -8.07 -22.00
N LEU A 71 -10.48 -7.61 -22.60
CA LEU A 71 -11.80 -8.25 -22.46
C LEU A 71 -12.03 -9.39 -23.46
N PHE A 72 -11.55 -9.21 -24.69
CA PHE A 72 -11.76 -10.12 -25.82
C PHE A 72 -10.43 -10.67 -26.31
N LYS A 73 -10.48 -11.86 -26.90
CA LYS A 73 -9.38 -12.39 -27.72
C LYS A 73 -9.31 -11.66 -29.07
N ASP A 74 -8.23 -11.87 -29.79
CA ASP A 74 -8.00 -11.21 -31.08
C ASP A 74 -9.00 -11.66 -32.17
N ASP A 75 -9.53 -12.87 -32.05
CA ASP A 75 -10.48 -13.50 -32.99
C ASP A 75 -11.96 -13.35 -32.58
N GLU A 76 -12.24 -12.71 -31.44
CA GLU A 76 -13.61 -12.52 -30.93
C GLU A 76 -14.23 -11.20 -31.41
N GLU A 77 -15.54 -11.21 -31.66
CA GLU A 77 -16.30 -10.00 -32.00
C GLU A 77 -16.29 -9.01 -30.83
N LYS A 78 -15.88 -7.77 -31.11
CA LYS A 78 -15.80 -6.72 -30.10
C LYS A 78 -17.12 -5.98 -30.02
N LEU A 79 -17.70 -6.00 -28.83
CA LEU A 79 -18.88 -5.20 -28.50
C LEU A 79 -18.44 -3.90 -27.81
N ASP A 80 -19.12 -2.80 -28.11
CA ASP A 80 -18.79 -1.50 -27.52
C ASP A 80 -19.36 -1.34 -26.10
N ILE A 81 -20.64 -1.70 -25.93
CA ILE A 81 -21.38 -1.63 -24.67
C ILE A 81 -22.07 -2.96 -24.45
N ILE A 82 -21.94 -3.49 -23.23
CA ILE A 82 -22.58 -4.75 -22.83
C ILE A 82 -23.39 -4.48 -21.56
N ASP A 83 -24.69 -4.79 -21.60
CA ASP A 83 -25.54 -4.77 -20.42
C ASP A 83 -25.28 -6.01 -19.55
N ILE A 84 -25.20 -5.77 -18.25
CA ILE A 84 -24.99 -6.81 -17.24
C ILE A 84 -26.35 -7.27 -16.75
N ASN A 85 -26.59 -8.58 -16.74
CA ASN A 85 -27.85 -9.09 -16.23
C ASN A 85 -28.05 -8.68 -14.74
N PRO A 86 -29.30 -8.54 -14.27
CA PRO A 86 -29.56 -8.01 -12.94
C PRO A 86 -28.92 -8.84 -11.81
N VAL A 87 -28.96 -10.18 -11.92
CA VAL A 87 -28.44 -11.07 -10.86
C VAL A 87 -26.94 -10.95 -10.71
N PHE A 88 -26.20 -10.90 -11.82
CA PHE A 88 -24.74 -10.74 -11.78
C PHE A 88 -24.35 -9.32 -11.36
N SER A 89 -25.12 -8.29 -11.75
CA SER A 89 -24.95 -6.91 -11.26
C SER A 89 -25.08 -6.82 -9.73
N GLU A 90 -26.13 -7.43 -9.17
CA GLU A 90 -26.36 -7.50 -7.73
C GLU A 90 -25.23 -8.24 -6.99
N PHE A 91 -24.76 -9.34 -7.57
CA PHE A 91 -23.60 -10.07 -7.06
C PHE A 91 -22.32 -9.23 -7.06
N ILE A 92 -21.99 -8.55 -8.16
CA ILE A 92 -20.81 -7.66 -8.24
C ILE A 92 -20.91 -6.57 -7.17
N LYS A 93 -22.09 -5.97 -7.02
CA LYS A 93 -22.33 -4.93 -6.01
C LYS A 93 -22.13 -5.47 -4.60
N ALA A 94 -22.75 -6.60 -4.26
CA ALA A 94 -22.57 -7.28 -2.98
C ALA A 94 -21.10 -7.62 -2.69
N TYR A 95 -20.37 -8.09 -3.70
CA TYR A 95 -18.94 -8.37 -3.58
C TYR A 95 -18.11 -7.09 -3.36
N CYS A 96 -18.41 -5.99 -4.06
CA CYS A 96 -17.74 -4.71 -3.82
C CYS A 96 -17.98 -4.19 -2.40
N VAL A 97 -19.18 -4.41 -1.85
CA VAL A 97 -19.52 -4.04 -0.47
C VAL A 97 -18.80 -4.91 0.55
N SER A 98 -18.68 -6.21 0.31
CA SER A 98 -18.04 -7.13 1.26
C SER A 98 -16.58 -6.76 1.54
N LEU A 99 -15.89 -6.13 0.58
CA LEU A 99 -14.53 -5.63 0.75
C LEU A 99 -14.37 -4.66 1.93
N PHE A 100 -15.42 -3.95 2.33
CA PHE A 100 -15.38 -2.93 3.38
C PHE A 100 -15.66 -3.47 4.80
N ARG A 101 -15.97 -4.77 4.97
CA ARG A 101 -16.39 -5.31 6.28
C ARG A 101 -15.32 -5.18 7.36
N ASP A 102 -14.08 -5.53 7.03
CA ASP A 102 -13.03 -5.70 8.05
C ASP A 102 -11.96 -4.60 8.01
N ARG A 103 -12.01 -3.71 7.01
CA ARG A 103 -11.00 -2.66 6.81
C ARG A 103 -11.45 -1.57 5.85
N ALA A 104 -10.80 -0.42 5.96
CA ALA A 104 -10.86 0.60 4.92
C ALA A 104 -10.15 0.11 3.64
N VAL A 105 -10.86 0.17 2.51
CA VAL A 105 -10.36 -0.25 1.18
C VAL A 105 -10.25 0.96 0.26
N SER A 106 -9.25 0.98 -0.62
CA SER A 106 -9.07 2.06 -1.58
C SER A 106 -10.06 1.96 -2.75
N GLY A 107 -10.46 3.08 -3.32
CA GLY A 107 -11.36 3.10 -4.48
C GLY A 107 -10.80 2.33 -5.67
N THR A 108 -9.48 2.32 -5.84
CA THR A 108 -8.80 1.53 -6.88
C THR A 108 -8.99 0.02 -6.71
N VAL A 109 -8.96 -0.49 -5.47
CA VAL A 109 -9.18 -1.92 -5.21
C VAL A 109 -10.60 -2.32 -5.58
N VAL A 110 -11.60 -1.50 -5.24
CA VAL A 110 -13.00 -1.77 -5.57
C VAL A 110 -13.22 -1.71 -7.09
N VAL A 111 -12.69 -0.69 -7.77
CA VAL A 111 -12.76 -0.57 -9.24
C VAL A 111 -12.11 -1.77 -9.92
N ASN A 112 -10.92 -2.18 -9.51
CA ASN A 112 -10.21 -3.30 -10.11
C ASN A 112 -10.95 -4.63 -9.88
N THR A 113 -11.58 -4.80 -8.73
CA THR A 113 -12.41 -5.98 -8.42
C THR A 113 -13.67 -6.00 -9.30
N ASN A 114 -14.38 -4.87 -9.39
CA ASN A 114 -15.53 -4.72 -10.29
C ASN A 114 -15.18 -5.05 -11.75
N ILE A 115 -14.12 -4.42 -12.28
CA ILE A 115 -13.67 -4.65 -13.66
C ILE A 115 -13.30 -6.13 -13.87
N PHE A 116 -12.66 -6.76 -12.88
CA PHE A 116 -12.30 -8.17 -12.99
C PHE A 116 -13.53 -9.09 -13.04
N LEU A 117 -14.52 -8.89 -12.17
CA LEU A 117 -15.77 -9.67 -12.23
C LEU A 117 -16.55 -9.42 -13.54
N LYS A 118 -16.47 -8.21 -14.10
CA LYS A 118 -16.99 -7.91 -15.45
C LYS A 118 -16.25 -8.66 -16.56
N ARG A 119 -14.94 -8.91 -16.43
CA ARG A 119 -14.20 -9.78 -17.36
C ARG A 119 -14.72 -11.21 -17.29
N VAL A 120 -14.97 -11.72 -16.09
CA VAL A 120 -15.57 -13.04 -15.88
C VAL A 120 -16.93 -13.11 -16.58
N TYR A 121 -17.80 -12.12 -16.38
CA TYR A 121 -19.09 -12.03 -17.06
C TYR A 121 -18.96 -12.08 -18.60
N ILE A 122 -18.03 -11.33 -19.18
CA ILE A 122 -17.79 -11.37 -20.63
C ILE A 122 -17.28 -12.73 -21.07
N ARG A 123 -16.39 -13.39 -20.31
CA ARG A 123 -15.94 -14.74 -20.67
C ARG A 123 -17.07 -15.75 -20.69
N MET A 124 -18.04 -15.64 -19.77
CA MET A 124 -19.24 -16.47 -19.79
C MET A 124 -20.05 -16.23 -21.07
N LEU A 125 -20.30 -14.96 -21.40
CA LEU A 125 -21.01 -14.57 -22.63
C LEU A 125 -20.32 -15.10 -23.90
N MET A 126 -19.01 -14.92 -24.03
CA MET A 126 -18.25 -15.36 -25.20
C MET A 126 -18.23 -16.89 -25.34
N ARG A 127 -18.42 -17.63 -24.25
CA ARG A 127 -18.56 -19.10 -24.26
C ARG A 127 -20.00 -19.57 -24.46
N GLY A 128 -20.97 -18.67 -24.62
CA GLY A 128 -22.39 -19.01 -24.70
C GLY A 128 -22.97 -19.60 -23.41
N ILE A 129 -22.31 -19.36 -22.26
CA ILE A 129 -22.76 -19.80 -20.94
C ILE A 129 -23.63 -18.69 -20.36
N GLU A 130 -24.78 -19.04 -19.78
CA GLU A 130 -25.63 -18.09 -19.07
C GLU A 130 -24.81 -17.36 -17.98
N PRO A 131 -24.67 -16.02 -18.03
CA PRO A 131 -23.83 -15.25 -17.10
C PRO A 131 -24.44 -15.13 -15.69
N HIS A 132 -24.55 -16.24 -14.99
CA HIS A 132 -25.03 -16.31 -13.61
C HIS A 132 -23.86 -16.62 -12.66
N PRO A 133 -23.71 -15.97 -11.48
CA PRO A 133 -22.54 -16.15 -10.61
C PRO A 133 -22.26 -17.61 -10.20
N VAL A 134 -23.33 -18.41 -10.06
CA VAL A 134 -23.24 -19.85 -9.76
C VAL A 134 -22.53 -20.66 -10.86
N ASN A 135 -22.59 -20.19 -12.11
CA ASN A 135 -22.01 -20.85 -13.27
C ASN A 135 -20.54 -20.46 -13.52
N ILE A 136 -19.92 -19.67 -12.63
CA ILE A 136 -18.48 -19.38 -12.72
C ILE A 136 -17.71 -20.68 -12.48
N THR A 137 -16.77 -20.99 -13.38
CA THR A 137 -15.85 -22.13 -13.28
C THR A 137 -14.39 -21.67 -13.32
N SER A 138 -13.47 -22.55 -12.94
CA SER A 138 -12.02 -22.31 -12.98
C SER A 138 -11.57 -21.87 -14.37
N GLU A 139 -12.09 -22.47 -15.44
CA GLU A 139 -11.69 -22.14 -16.81
C GLU A 139 -12.10 -20.71 -17.21
N ILE A 140 -13.29 -20.28 -16.80
CA ILE A 140 -13.80 -18.92 -17.09
C ILE A 140 -12.97 -17.88 -16.33
N LEU A 141 -12.70 -18.16 -15.05
CA LEU A 141 -11.94 -17.27 -14.19
C LEU A 141 -10.46 -17.20 -14.62
N GLN A 142 -9.87 -18.34 -15.00
CA GLN A 142 -8.51 -18.44 -15.54
C GLN A 142 -8.38 -17.65 -16.84
N GLU A 143 -9.33 -17.82 -17.77
CA GLU A 143 -9.31 -17.11 -19.05
C GLU A 143 -9.45 -15.58 -18.86
N ALA A 144 -10.30 -15.15 -17.92
CA ALA A 144 -10.47 -13.74 -17.59
C ALA A 144 -9.18 -13.11 -17.03
N VAL A 145 -8.46 -13.82 -16.15
CA VAL A 145 -7.19 -13.32 -15.61
C VAL A 145 -6.06 -13.38 -16.62
N ASP A 146 -6.00 -14.43 -17.45
CA ASP A 146 -4.98 -14.59 -18.49
C ASP A 146 -5.04 -13.42 -19.49
N LEU A 147 -6.23 -13.07 -19.99
CA LEU A 147 -6.41 -11.94 -20.91
C LEU A 147 -6.08 -10.60 -20.25
N CYS A 148 -6.48 -10.41 -18.99
CA CYS A 148 -6.14 -9.21 -18.23
C CYS A 148 -4.61 -9.07 -18.09
N ALA A 149 -3.94 -10.14 -17.67
CA ALA A 149 -2.49 -10.19 -17.48
C ALA A 149 -1.72 -9.97 -18.79
N GLN A 150 -2.14 -10.62 -19.88
CA GLN A 150 -1.53 -10.49 -21.22
C GLN A 150 -1.68 -9.06 -21.78
N SER A 151 -2.77 -8.39 -21.44
CA SER A 151 -3.02 -7.01 -21.88
C SER A 151 -2.17 -5.95 -21.18
N ARG A 152 -1.44 -6.30 -20.11
CA ARG A 152 -0.60 -5.35 -19.38
C ARG A 152 0.56 -4.88 -20.26
N THR A 153 0.89 -3.59 -20.16
CA THR A 153 1.98 -2.97 -20.91
C THR A 153 2.86 -2.10 -20.01
N GLY A 154 4.00 -1.65 -20.54
CA GLY A 154 4.92 -0.74 -19.85
C GLY A 154 5.87 -1.41 -18.85
N LYS A 155 6.61 -0.59 -18.09
CA LYS A 155 7.72 -1.02 -17.22
C LYS A 155 7.27 -1.94 -16.07
N SER A 156 6.05 -1.78 -15.60
CA SER A 156 5.46 -2.55 -14.48
C SER A 156 4.58 -3.70 -14.95
N ARG A 157 4.61 -4.06 -16.24
CA ARG A 157 3.75 -5.11 -16.83
C ARG A 157 3.75 -6.39 -16.01
N ASP A 158 4.92 -6.95 -15.75
CA ASP A 158 5.06 -8.27 -15.12
C ASP A 158 4.57 -8.25 -13.65
N ILE A 159 4.72 -7.11 -12.94
CA ILE A 159 4.16 -6.92 -11.59
C ILE A 159 2.64 -6.86 -11.65
N ASN A 160 2.10 -6.00 -12.51
CA ASN A 160 0.66 -5.81 -12.63
C ASN A 160 -0.04 -7.11 -13.05
N ALA A 161 0.58 -7.88 -13.94
CA ALA A 161 0.11 -9.20 -14.34
C ALA A 161 0.11 -10.18 -13.15
N ALA A 162 1.19 -10.21 -12.35
CA ALA A 162 1.24 -11.04 -11.14
C ALA A 162 0.17 -10.63 -10.11
N ASP A 163 -0.06 -9.34 -9.92
CA ASP A 163 -1.09 -8.81 -9.03
C ASP A 163 -2.50 -9.19 -9.48
N ASP A 164 -2.74 -9.27 -10.79
CA ASP A 164 -4.01 -9.76 -11.34
C ASP A 164 -4.24 -11.25 -10.99
N TYR A 165 -3.22 -12.11 -11.09
CA TYR A 165 -3.31 -13.51 -10.64
C TYR A 165 -3.52 -13.63 -9.13
N ILE A 166 -2.89 -12.77 -8.32
CA ILE A 166 -3.11 -12.75 -6.86
C ILE A 166 -4.57 -12.39 -6.56
N ARG A 167 -5.12 -11.38 -7.26
CA ARG A 167 -6.53 -10.98 -7.09
C ARG A 167 -7.49 -12.10 -7.52
N ALA A 168 -7.25 -12.71 -8.67
CA ALA A 168 -8.08 -13.82 -9.16
C ALA A 168 -8.10 -14.99 -8.18
N ASN A 169 -6.94 -15.34 -7.63
CA ASN A 169 -6.81 -16.37 -6.59
C ASN A 169 -7.56 -16.03 -5.30
N GLN A 170 -7.48 -14.76 -4.85
CA GLN A 170 -8.22 -14.32 -3.67
C GLN A 170 -9.73 -14.44 -3.89
N ILE A 171 -10.22 -14.02 -5.07
CA ILE A 171 -11.63 -14.13 -5.45
C ILE A 171 -12.06 -15.60 -5.51
N ALA A 172 -11.25 -16.49 -6.13
CA ALA A 172 -11.53 -17.92 -6.19
C ALA A 172 -11.71 -18.52 -4.78
N LYS A 173 -10.77 -18.23 -3.86
CA LYS A 173 -10.83 -18.69 -2.46
C LYS A 173 -12.07 -18.19 -1.73
N GLU A 174 -12.42 -16.92 -1.91
CA GLU A 174 -13.61 -16.34 -1.29
C GLU A 174 -14.90 -16.95 -1.84
N LEU A 175 -15.01 -17.17 -3.15
CA LEU A 175 -16.18 -17.80 -3.75
C LEU A 175 -16.34 -19.27 -3.33
N ASN A 176 -15.22 -20.00 -3.17
CA ASN A 176 -15.23 -21.35 -2.62
C ASN A 176 -15.70 -21.36 -1.17
N TYR A 177 -15.16 -20.45 -0.34
CA TYR A 177 -15.59 -20.30 1.06
C TYR A 177 -17.09 -19.99 1.18
N LEU A 178 -17.62 -19.15 0.29
CA LEU A 178 -19.04 -18.81 0.26
C LEU A 178 -19.93 -19.92 -0.34
N GLY A 179 -19.36 -20.93 -1.00
CA GLY A 179 -20.12 -22.01 -1.63
C GLY A 179 -21.05 -21.55 -2.77
N ILE A 180 -20.74 -20.43 -3.43
CA ILE A 180 -21.61 -19.82 -4.46
C ILE A 180 -21.52 -20.59 -5.79
N THR A 181 -20.36 -21.12 -6.15
CA THR A 181 -20.14 -21.79 -7.45
C THR A 181 -20.49 -23.27 -7.40
N GLN A 182 -20.86 -23.84 -8.56
CA GLN A 182 -21.18 -25.27 -8.66
C GLN A 182 -19.97 -26.19 -8.42
N THR A 183 -18.78 -25.69 -8.72
CA THR A 183 -17.51 -26.39 -8.59
C THR A 183 -16.54 -25.53 -7.78
N GLU A 184 -15.59 -26.17 -7.11
CA GLU A 184 -14.48 -25.46 -6.50
C GLU A 184 -13.62 -24.82 -7.57
N LEU A 185 -13.28 -23.56 -7.35
CA LEU A 185 -12.47 -22.75 -8.22
C LEU A 185 -10.99 -22.89 -7.85
N ASP A 186 -10.15 -23.08 -8.87
CA ASP A 186 -8.70 -23.04 -8.73
C ASP A 186 -8.10 -22.21 -9.87
N ILE A 187 -7.03 -21.48 -9.56
CA ILE A 187 -6.37 -20.58 -10.51
C ILE A 187 -4.87 -20.83 -10.50
N GLU A 188 -4.38 -21.28 -11.65
CA GLU A 188 -2.97 -21.46 -11.90
C GLU A 188 -2.28 -20.09 -12.00
N LYS A 189 -1.30 -19.88 -11.13
CA LYS A 189 -0.46 -18.69 -11.17
C LYS A 189 0.60 -18.84 -12.27
N LYS A 190 0.40 -18.15 -13.39
CA LYS A 190 1.32 -18.19 -14.55
C LYS A 190 2.41 -17.12 -14.53
N GLN A 191 2.36 -16.19 -13.58
CA GLN A 191 3.31 -15.07 -13.49
C GLN A 191 3.80 -14.84 -12.06
N THR A 192 5.11 -14.70 -11.88
CA THR A 192 5.72 -14.26 -10.62
C THR A 192 6.01 -12.76 -10.65
N SER A 193 5.78 -12.10 -9.51
CA SER A 193 6.05 -10.66 -9.35
C SER A 193 7.55 -10.43 -9.27
N ILE A 194 8.09 -9.70 -10.25
CA ILE A 194 9.49 -9.30 -10.29
C ILE A 194 9.53 -7.78 -10.34
N SER A 195 10.20 -7.17 -9.36
CA SER A 195 10.29 -5.70 -9.26
C SER A 195 10.77 -5.07 -10.57
N ALA A 196 10.10 -3.98 -10.95
CA ALA A 196 10.32 -3.25 -12.19
C ALA A 196 11.72 -2.61 -12.22
N ASN A 197 12.26 -2.33 -11.03
CA ASN A 197 13.54 -1.64 -10.82
C ASN A 197 14.76 -2.54 -11.00
N TYR A 198 14.58 -3.85 -11.18
CA TYR A 198 15.71 -4.74 -11.48
C TYR A 198 16.20 -4.56 -12.92
N THR A 199 17.51 -4.74 -13.10
CA THR A 199 18.14 -4.86 -14.43
C THR A 199 17.57 -6.08 -15.17
N GLN A 200 17.59 -6.05 -16.50
CA GLN A 200 17.06 -7.17 -17.32
C GLN A 200 17.75 -8.50 -17.00
N GLN A 201 19.05 -8.47 -16.71
CA GLN A 201 19.79 -9.64 -16.26
C GLN A 201 19.26 -10.21 -14.94
N ALA A 202 19.10 -9.36 -13.91
CA ALA A 202 18.53 -9.77 -12.62
C ALA A 202 17.07 -10.24 -12.73
N LYS A 203 16.29 -9.70 -13.68
CA LYS A 203 14.94 -10.19 -14.00
C LYS A 203 14.96 -11.60 -14.59
N ASN A 204 15.88 -11.86 -15.52
CA ASN A 204 16.02 -13.17 -16.16
C ASN A 204 16.52 -14.25 -15.19
N GLU A 205 17.45 -13.89 -14.30
CA GLU A 205 17.94 -14.78 -13.23
C GLU A 205 16.81 -15.11 -12.24
N LYS A 206 16.03 -14.12 -11.81
CA LYS A 206 14.86 -14.37 -10.92
C LYS A 206 13.74 -15.17 -11.57
N LYS A 207 13.50 -15.01 -12.88
CA LYS A 207 12.52 -15.87 -13.60
C LYS A 207 12.96 -17.33 -13.57
N LYS A 208 14.27 -17.60 -13.72
CA LYS A 208 14.83 -18.96 -13.63
C LYS A 208 14.79 -19.53 -12.21
N GLU A 209 15.12 -18.72 -11.20
CA GLU A 209 15.01 -19.12 -9.77
C GLU A 209 13.56 -19.42 -9.36
N SER A 210 12.59 -18.63 -9.83
CA SER A 210 11.17 -18.81 -9.51
C SER A 210 10.58 -20.11 -10.07
N GLN A 211 11.17 -20.66 -11.14
CA GLN A 211 10.77 -21.95 -11.70
C GLN A 211 11.38 -23.14 -10.95
N THR A 212 12.36 -22.91 -10.07
CA THR A 212 13.17 -23.98 -9.48
C THR A 212 13.11 -24.07 -7.96
N ASN A 213 12.59 -23.09 -7.22
CA ASN A 213 12.49 -23.22 -5.77
C ASN A 213 11.28 -22.49 -5.17
N ASP A 214 10.56 -23.26 -4.33
CA ASP A 214 9.65 -22.78 -3.31
C ASP A 214 10.34 -21.72 -2.43
N SER A 215 9.57 -20.72 -2.05
CA SER A 215 9.97 -19.51 -1.34
C SER A 215 10.89 -19.76 -0.14
N LYS A 216 12.21 -19.68 -0.33
CA LYS A 216 13.12 -19.34 0.76
C LYS A 216 13.02 -17.84 1.01
N GLU A 217 12.32 -17.48 2.07
CA GLU A 217 12.28 -16.14 2.64
C GLU A 217 13.68 -15.53 2.69
N LYS A 218 13.83 -14.37 2.06
CA LYS A 218 15.08 -13.61 1.99
C LYS A 218 15.30 -12.84 3.29
N ASN A 219 15.57 -13.56 4.37
CA ASN A 219 16.04 -12.94 5.59
C ASN A 219 17.52 -12.55 5.44
N LEU A 220 17.88 -11.39 6.02
CA LEU A 220 19.25 -10.90 6.01
C LEU A 220 20.12 -11.86 6.85
N SER A 221 21.30 -12.23 6.33
CA SER A 221 22.20 -13.10 7.11
C SER A 221 22.82 -12.33 8.28
N ILE A 222 23.14 -13.04 9.37
CA ILE A 222 23.85 -12.45 10.52
C ILE A 222 25.19 -11.82 10.09
N GLN A 223 25.89 -12.45 9.14
CA GLN A 223 27.13 -11.90 8.60
C GLN A 223 26.91 -10.53 7.91
N THR A 224 25.82 -10.39 7.17
CA THR A 224 25.46 -9.13 6.54
C THR A 224 25.18 -8.04 7.59
N PHE A 225 24.50 -8.39 8.68
CA PHE A 225 24.27 -7.47 9.80
C PHE A 225 25.59 -7.01 10.44
N LEU A 226 26.49 -7.95 10.77
CA LEU A 226 27.80 -7.63 11.36
C LEU A 226 28.65 -6.75 10.44
N ASN A 227 28.62 -7.00 9.13
CA ASN A 227 29.32 -6.16 8.16
C ASN A 227 28.78 -4.73 8.16
N ILE A 228 27.46 -4.54 8.30
CA ILE A 228 26.84 -3.21 8.35
C ILE A 228 27.24 -2.47 9.63
N VAL A 229 27.28 -3.15 10.78
CA VAL A 229 27.79 -2.56 12.03
C VAL A 229 29.26 -2.15 11.87
N ALA A 230 30.08 -2.98 11.24
CA ALA A 230 31.49 -2.69 10.97
C ALA A 230 31.69 -1.50 10.01
N LEU A 231 30.74 -1.22 9.10
CA LEU A 231 30.83 -0.04 8.24
C LEU A 231 30.83 1.26 9.06
N ARG A 232 30.28 1.26 10.28
CA ARG A 232 30.19 2.48 11.11
C ARG A 232 31.54 3.08 11.41
N SER A 233 32.60 2.27 11.55
CA SER A 233 33.96 2.76 11.77
C SER A 233 34.69 3.14 10.48
N LEU A 234 34.16 2.79 9.30
CA LEU A 234 34.81 2.99 8.00
C LEU A 234 34.29 4.22 7.25
N VAL A 235 33.10 4.70 7.59
CA VAL A 235 32.47 5.84 6.93
C VAL A 235 33.13 7.17 7.36
N GLN A 236 33.48 8.01 6.39
CA GLN A 236 34.12 9.30 6.65
C GLN A 236 33.18 10.50 6.52
N ASN A 237 32.20 10.46 5.61
CA ASN A 237 31.31 11.59 5.36
C ASN A 237 30.11 11.63 6.32
N ASP A 238 29.76 12.81 6.84
CA ASP A 238 28.60 13.03 7.71
C ASP A 238 27.29 12.52 7.08
N GLY A 239 27.10 12.71 5.77
CA GLY A 239 25.91 12.22 5.08
C GLY A 239 25.80 10.70 5.06
N GLU A 240 26.90 10.00 4.84
CA GLU A 240 26.96 8.55 4.86
C GLU A 240 26.74 8.01 6.28
N LYS A 241 27.28 8.69 7.31
CA LYS A 241 27.06 8.35 8.73
C LYS A 241 25.59 8.48 9.10
N ILE A 242 24.92 9.55 8.68
CA ILE A 242 23.48 9.74 8.90
C ILE A 242 22.67 8.60 8.26
N VAL A 243 22.99 8.22 7.02
CA VAL A 243 22.30 7.11 6.34
C VAL A 243 22.54 5.78 7.06
N LEU A 244 23.76 5.53 7.52
CA LEU A 244 24.08 4.30 8.25
C LEU A 244 23.39 4.23 9.61
N ASN A 245 23.40 5.33 10.37
CA ASN A 245 22.65 5.47 11.62
C ASN A 245 21.16 5.21 11.40
N PHE A 246 20.60 5.71 10.29
CA PHE A 246 19.22 5.42 9.90
C PHE A 246 18.99 3.94 9.61
N VAL A 247 19.86 3.28 8.86
CA VAL A 247 19.76 1.83 8.58
C VAL A 247 19.83 1.01 9.86
N LEU A 248 20.75 1.33 10.77
CA LEU A 248 20.87 0.65 12.06
C LEU A 248 19.61 0.83 12.91
N LEU A 249 19.04 2.05 12.92
CA LEU A 249 17.77 2.32 13.59
C LEU A 249 16.63 1.44 13.02
N LEU A 250 16.52 1.31 11.70
CA LEU A 250 15.52 0.45 11.07
C LEU A 250 15.71 -1.03 11.42
N MET A 251 16.95 -1.50 11.55
CA MET A 251 17.25 -2.88 11.93
C MET A 251 16.86 -3.18 13.38
N VAL A 252 17.15 -2.26 14.30
CA VAL A 252 16.83 -2.42 15.73
C VAL A 252 15.33 -2.30 16.00
N THR A 253 14.64 -1.39 15.29
CA THR A 253 13.21 -1.11 15.53
C THR A 253 12.25 -1.91 14.67
N GLY A 254 12.71 -2.42 13.52
CA GLY A 254 11.84 -3.02 12.51
C GLY A 254 10.92 -2.00 11.82
N PHE A 255 11.19 -0.70 11.92
CA PHE A 255 10.38 0.33 11.26
C PHE A 255 10.39 0.18 9.74
N ARG A 256 9.27 0.57 9.11
CA ARG A 256 9.30 0.86 7.68
C ARG A 256 10.19 2.07 7.43
N SER A 257 10.84 2.11 6.27
CA SER A 257 11.69 3.25 5.89
C SER A 257 10.94 4.59 5.93
N THR A 258 9.65 4.59 5.58
CA THR A 258 8.79 5.77 5.65
C THR A 258 8.47 6.18 7.09
N GLU A 259 8.16 5.24 7.97
CA GLU A 259 7.91 5.50 9.40
C GLU A 259 9.16 6.11 10.05
N GLY A 260 10.33 5.51 9.80
CA GLY A 260 11.61 6.02 10.28
C GLY A 260 11.95 7.42 9.76
N ALA A 261 11.72 7.69 8.48
CA ALA A 261 12.02 8.99 7.87
C ALA A 261 11.18 10.16 8.44
N THR A 262 10.10 9.87 9.17
CA THR A 262 9.20 10.88 9.76
C THR A 262 9.48 11.16 11.24
N ILE A 263 10.48 10.51 11.83
CA ILE A 263 10.86 10.72 13.22
C ILE A 263 11.36 12.16 13.41
N GLN A 264 10.88 12.82 14.46
CA GLN A 264 11.33 14.15 14.87
C GLN A 264 12.37 14.02 15.99
N TYR A 265 13.29 14.99 16.08
CA TYR A 265 14.42 14.91 17.02
C TYR A 265 13.99 15.01 18.50
N ASP A 266 12.81 15.57 18.77
CA ASP A 266 12.22 15.77 20.10
C ASP A 266 11.25 14.65 20.53
N ASN A 267 11.18 13.57 19.75
CA ASN A 267 10.22 12.48 19.97
C ASN A 267 10.74 11.33 20.84
N PHE A 268 11.91 11.48 21.45
CA PHE A 268 12.42 10.54 22.45
C PHE A 268 11.69 10.71 23.77
N LYS A 269 11.25 9.59 24.35
CA LYS A 269 10.51 9.54 25.61
C LYS A 269 11.24 8.62 26.57
N VAL A 270 11.62 9.15 27.73
CA VAL A 270 12.21 8.38 28.83
C VAL A 270 11.19 8.31 29.96
N VAL A 271 10.94 7.12 30.49
CA VAL A 271 10.01 6.88 31.61
C VAL A 271 10.70 6.02 32.64
N GLU A 272 10.85 6.52 33.86
CA GLU A 272 11.43 5.75 34.96
C GLU A 272 10.53 4.58 35.37
N ILE A 273 11.15 3.47 35.78
CA ILE A 273 10.43 2.31 36.30
C ILE A 273 10.00 2.62 37.73
N SER A 274 8.70 2.79 37.94
CA SER A 274 8.11 3.10 39.24
C SER A 274 7.93 1.87 40.14
N ASP A 275 7.86 0.66 39.57
CA ASP A 275 7.74 -0.58 40.32
C ASP A 275 9.08 -1.02 40.93
N PRO A 276 9.21 -1.11 42.27
CA PRO A 276 10.46 -1.46 42.94
C PRO A 276 10.96 -2.87 42.58
N HIS A 277 10.07 -3.83 42.34
CA HIS A 277 10.45 -5.21 42.05
C HIS A 277 11.08 -5.34 40.65
N THR A 278 10.49 -4.67 39.65
CA THR A 278 11.02 -4.60 38.29
C THR A 278 12.34 -3.81 38.24
N LYS A 279 12.45 -2.75 39.03
CA LYS A 279 13.69 -1.96 39.14
C LYS A 279 14.85 -2.78 39.71
N ASP A 280 14.64 -3.46 40.83
CA ASP A 280 15.65 -4.35 41.45
C ASP A 280 16.06 -5.49 40.49
N ALA A 281 15.13 -6.01 39.68
CA ALA A 281 15.42 -7.05 38.70
C ALA A 281 16.27 -6.55 37.53
N MET A 282 16.04 -5.31 37.07
CA MET A 282 16.85 -4.66 36.03
C MET A 282 18.26 -4.33 36.53
N GLU A 283 18.37 -3.79 37.75
CA GLU A 283 19.68 -3.50 38.38
C GLU A 283 20.52 -4.76 38.57
N LYS A 284 19.92 -5.86 39.02
CA LYS A 284 20.60 -7.16 39.15
C LYS A 284 21.12 -7.72 37.83
N ARG A 285 20.53 -7.32 36.70
CA ARG A 285 20.92 -7.75 35.35
C ARG A 285 21.86 -6.74 34.66
N GLY A 286 22.18 -5.61 35.31
CA GLY A 286 22.99 -4.54 34.72
C GLY A 286 22.28 -3.80 33.58
N LEU A 287 20.94 -3.77 33.60
CA LEU A 287 20.11 -3.13 32.57
C LEU A 287 19.60 -1.75 33.04
N PRO A 288 19.26 -0.83 32.12
CA PRO A 288 18.70 0.47 32.47
C PRO A 288 17.43 0.38 33.33
N THR A 289 17.33 1.21 34.36
CA THR A 289 16.16 1.31 35.27
C THR A 289 15.06 2.24 34.75
N TYR A 290 15.04 2.47 33.44
CA TYR A 290 14.10 3.35 32.75
C TYR A 290 13.76 2.76 31.38
N PHE A 291 12.55 3.02 30.91
CA PHE A 291 12.12 2.69 29.56
C PHE A 291 12.41 3.85 28.63
N VAL A 292 13.05 3.55 27.50
CA VAL A 292 13.19 4.49 26.39
C VAL A 292 12.20 4.11 25.31
N GLY A 293 11.52 5.11 24.77
CA GLY A 293 10.61 4.95 23.65
C GLY A 293 10.75 6.07 22.64
N LEU A 294 10.39 5.75 21.40
CA LEU A 294 10.45 6.68 20.28
C LEU A 294 9.06 6.89 19.70
N LYS A 295 8.61 8.15 19.70
CA LYS A 295 7.33 8.52 19.07
C LYS A 295 7.48 8.63 17.57
N TYR A 296 6.59 7.98 16.84
CA TYR A 296 6.56 8.00 15.38
C TYR A 296 5.12 8.06 14.86
N ARG A 297 4.96 8.45 13.59
CA ARG A 297 3.66 8.49 12.92
C ARG A 297 3.47 7.20 12.12
N GLY A 298 2.48 6.40 12.49
CA GLY A 298 2.16 5.19 11.74
C GLY A 298 1.54 5.49 10.38
N GLU A 299 1.81 4.66 9.38
CA GLU A 299 1.13 4.75 8.09
C GLU A 299 -0.39 4.46 8.22
N LYS A 300 -1.16 4.84 7.20
CA LYS A 300 -2.59 4.48 7.05
C LYS A 300 -3.51 4.93 8.20
N LYS A 301 -3.36 6.19 8.66
CA LYS A 301 -4.20 6.79 9.72
C LYS A 301 -4.08 6.08 11.09
N ALA A 302 -3.03 5.29 11.32
CA ALA A 302 -2.82 4.56 12.57
C ALA A 302 -2.41 5.44 13.78
N GLY A 303 -2.43 6.77 13.63
CA GLY A 303 -2.13 7.75 14.67
C GLY A 303 -0.64 7.86 15.02
N ILE A 304 -0.36 8.61 16.09
CA ILE A 304 0.97 8.72 16.71
C ILE A 304 1.15 7.53 17.65
N ARG A 305 2.26 6.79 17.51
CA ARG A 305 2.59 5.62 18.33
C ARG A 305 3.94 5.82 19.02
N THR A 306 4.18 5.06 20.07
CA THR A 306 5.50 4.98 20.72
C THR A 306 6.03 3.56 20.57
N HIS A 307 7.23 3.41 20.01
CA HIS A 307 7.96 2.15 20.02
C HIS A 307 8.85 2.11 21.25
N TRP A 308 8.67 1.13 22.13
CA TRP A 308 9.50 0.95 23.31
C TRP A 308 10.67 0.04 22.98
N PHE A 309 11.88 0.50 23.29
CA PHE A 309 13.10 -0.25 22.99
C PHE A 309 13.31 -1.38 24.00
N GLU A 310 13.94 -2.45 23.51
CA GLU A 310 14.44 -3.51 24.37
C GLU A 310 15.63 -2.99 25.19
N PRO A 311 15.72 -3.29 26.51
CA PRO A 311 16.72 -2.68 27.39
C PRO A 311 18.17 -2.83 26.90
N MET A 312 18.53 -3.94 26.25
CA MET A 312 19.89 -4.14 25.72
C MET A 312 20.19 -3.29 24.48
N ALA A 313 19.18 -2.81 23.78
CA ALA A 313 19.33 -1.97 22.59
C ALA A 313 19.37 -0.46 22.91
N VAL A 314 19.08 -0.07 24.16
CA VAL A 314 18.96 1.34 24.57
C VAL A 314 20.23 2.12 24.30
N ASP A 315 21.39 1.61 24.72
CA ASP A 315 22.67 2.31 24.56
C ASP A 315 23.02 2.54 23.09
N LEU A 316 22.78 1.54 22.23
CA LEU A 316 23.01 1.64 20.80
C LEU A 316 22.08 2.67 20.16
N VAL A 317 20.80 2.67 20.52
CA VAL A 317 19.82 3.61 19.99
C VAL A 317 20.15 5.03 20.44
N ASP A 318 20.51 5.23 21.71
CA ASP A 318 20.89 6.54 22.23
C ASP A 318 22.11 7.08 21.48
N GLU A 319 23.13 6.26 21.27
CA GLU A 319 24.31 6.63 20.49
C GLU A 319 23.95 7.03 19.05
N ILE A 320 23.14 6.23 18.36
CA ILE A 320 22.65 6.51 16.99
C ILE A 320 21.95 7.87 16.94
N VAL A 321 21.14 8.17 17.94
CA VAL A 321 20.30 9.37 17.97
C VAL A 321 21.12 10.60 18.27
N VAL A 322 21.95 10.56 19.32
CA VAL A 322 22.85 11.64 19.70
C VAL A 322 23.79 11.97 18.55
N ASP A 323 24.42 10.96 17.96
CA ASP A 323 25.32 11.12 16.82
C ASP A 323 24.59 11.76 15.62
N THR A 324 23.38 11.29 15.31
CA THR A 324 22.56 11.87 14.22
C THR A 324 22.17 13.33 14.49
N ILE A 325 21.82 13.68 15.73
CA ILE A 325 21.48 15.06 16.16
C ILE A 325 22.69 16.00 16.04
N CYS A 326 23.89 15.50 16.36
CA CYS A 326 25.14 16.25 16.20
C CYS A 326 25.47 16.44 14.71
N LEU A 327 25.44 15.36 13.92
CA LEU A 327 25.77 15.40 12.49
C LEU A 327 24.86 16.32 11.69
N ASN A 328 23.57 16.44 12.07
CA ASN A 328 22.60 17.26 11.34
C ASN A 328 22.47 18.70 11.87
N GLU A 329 23.23 19.11 12.88
CA GLU A 329 23.08 20.41 13.55
C GLU A 329 23.18 21.60 12.57
N LYS A 330 24.21 21.61 11.71
CA LYS A 330 24.42 22.70 10.74
C LYS A 330 23.23 22.84 9.79
N LEU A 331 22.69 21.72 9.33
CA LEU A 331 21.52 21.69 8.45
C LEU A 331 20.26 22.18 9.18
N ARG A 332 20.05 21.74 10.43
CA ARG A 332 18.92 22.19 11.25
C ARG A 332 18.94 23.70 11.46
N ARG A 333 20.09 24.26 11.85
CA ARG A 333 20.26 25.72 12.02
C ARG A 333 19.97 26.49 10.72
N GLN A 334 20.40 25.97 9.58
CA GLN A 334 20.10 26.56 8.27
C GLN A 334 18.58 26.59 8.00
N VAL A 335 17.89 25.48 8.26
CA VAL A 335 16.44 25.37 8.05
C VAL A 335 15.69 26.29 9.00
N GLU A 336 16.10 26.37 10.27
CA GLU A 336 15.57 27.31 11.25
C GLU A 336 15.73 28.77 10.81
N HIS A 337 16.90 29.14 10.29
CA HIS A 337 17.15 30.48 9.75
C HIS A 337 16.24 30.82 8.56
N ILE A 338 16.12 29.91 7.59
CA ILE A 338 15.26 30.11 6.41
C ILE A 338 13.79 30.27 6.84
N ARG A 339 13.33 29.45 7.79
CA ARG A 339 11.96 29.54 8.34
C ARG A 339 11.73 30.86 9.07
N ALA A 340 12.71 31.32 9.86
CA ALA A 340 12.63 32.59 10.57
C ALA A 340 12.55 33.80 9.61
N ASN A 341 13.14 33.70 8.42
CA ASN A 341 13.04 34.72 7.37
C ASN A 341 11.87 34.49 6.40
N ASP A 342 10.90 33.63 6.76
CA ASP A 342 9.71 33.36 5.95
C ASP A 342 10.05 32.99 4.49
N PHE A 343 11.15 32.25 4.31
CA PHE A 343 11.67 31.82 3.00
C PHE A 343 12.01 32.96 2.01
N LYS A 344 12.10 34.22 2.47
CA LYS A 344 12.44 35.37 1.62
C LYS A 344 13.89 35.33 1.13
N SER A 345 14.77 34.66 1.86
CA SER A 345 16.14 34.40 1.47
C SER A 345 16.50 32.94 1.77
N LEU A 346 17.17 32.31 0.81
CA LEU A 346 17.71 30.96 0.95
C LEU A 346 19.22 30.97 1.23
N LEU A 347 19.79 32.14 1.51
CA LEU A 347 21.21 32.28 1.74
C LEU A 347 21.64 31.53 3.02
N PRO A 348 22.88 31.01 3.06
CA PRO A 348 23.43 30.40 4.26
C PRO A 348 23.31 31.31 5.48
N TYR A 349 22.90 30.75 6.61
CA TYR A 349 22.82 31.41 7.91
C TYR A 349 24.15 32.07 8.29
N THR A 350 25.26 31.44 7.92
CA THR A 350 26.62 31.97 8.12
C THR A 350 26.92 33.24 7.33
N TRP A 351 26.06 33.65 6.39
CA TRP A 351 26.22 34.87 5.61
C TRP A 351 25.42 36.04 6.19
N GLY A 352 24.61 35.81 7.23
CA GLY A 352 23.66 36.77 7.79
C GLY A 352 24.22 37.87 8.70
N THR A 353 25.54 38.01 8.86
CA THR A 353 26.15 39.01 9.77
C THR A 353 27.22 39.90 9.12
N ASN A 354 27.43 39.82 7.81
CA ASN A 354 28.32 40.75 7.11
C ASN A 354 27.49 41.80 6.37
N ASP A 355 27.76 43.08 6.62
CA ASP A 355 27.11 44.28 6.05
C ASP A 355 27.15 44.39 4.49
N ASN A 356 27.44 43.31 3.77
CA ASN A 356 27.56 43.26 2.30
C ASN A 356 26.45 42.44 1.61
N ILE A 357 25.36 42.09 2.31
CA ILE A 357 24.23 41.32 1.72
C ILE A 357 23.57 42.09 0.55
N GLY A 358 23.60 43.43 0.56
CA GLY A 358 23.08 44.26 -0.53
C GLY A 358 23.85 44.14 -1.86
N LEU A 359 25.13 43.73 -1.84
CA LEU A 359 25.95 43.59 -3.04
C LEU A 359 25.78 42.21 -3.72
N LEU A 360 25.55 41.15 -2.94
CA LEU A 360 25.42 39.79 -3.45
C LEU A 360 24.07 39.50 -4.11
N SER A 361 22.98 40.10 -3.62
CA SER A 361 21.65 39.98 -4.22
C SER A 361 21.59 40.61 -5.63
N TYR A 362 22.35 41.68 -5.87
CA TYR A 362 22.44 42.38 -7.15
C TYR A 362 23.24 41.58 -8.21
N VAL A 363 24.27 40.84 -7.80
CA VAL A 363 25.11 40.04 -8.71
C VAL A 363 24.40 38.75 -9.17
N LEU A 364 23.53 38.18 -8.33
CA LEU A 364 22.79 36.96 -8.69
C LEU A 364 21.57 37.23 -9.59
N THR A 365 20.92 38.40 -9.44
CA THR A 365 19.80 38.82 -10.32
C THR A 365 20.25 39.36 -11.68
N SER A 366 21.49 39.84 -11.80
CA SER A 366 22.04 40.33 -13.07
C SER A 366 22.62 39.22 -13.97
N ARG A 367 22.80 37.99 -13.46
CA ARG A 367 23.27 36.84 -14.25
C ARG A 367 22.16 36.01 -14.89
N THR A 368 20.90 36.22 -14.52
CA THR A 368 19.73 35.54 -15.13
C THR A 368 19.11 36.33 -16.29
N SER A 369 19.72 37.46 -16.67
CA SER A 369 19.21 38.40 -17.67
C SER A 369 20.15 38.57 -18.88
N ASN A 370 20.89 37.53 -19.26
CA ASN A 370 21.61 37.43 -20.53
C ASN A 370 21.36 36.08 -21.19
#